data_AF-A0A1Q4HA86-F1
#
_entry.id   AF-A0A1Q4HA86-F1
#
_cell.length_a   1.000
_cell.length_b   1.000
_cell.length_c   1.000
_cell.angle_alpha   90.00
_cell.angle_beta   90.00
_cell.angle_gamma   90.00
#
_symmetry.space_group_name_H-M   'P 1'
#
loop_
_entity.id
_entity.type
_entity.pdbx_description
1 polymer ?
#
loop_
_entity_poly.entity_id
_entity_poly.type
_entity_poly.pdbx_seq_one_letter_code
_entity_poly.pdbx_strand_id
1 'polypeptide(L)' 'MESLVPETVRQARWYVAGGSLAIIVGVVRATGFANHGGIVYLVMAALFLTLGVASVAAGVIRIRRGDGGAKR' A
#
# COMPACT_ATOMS: atom_id res chain seq x y z
N MET A 1 17.17 -14.11 -16.46
CA MET A 1 15.73 -13.96 -16.77
C MET A 1 15.48 -12.49 -17.07
N GLU A 2 15.50 -12.12 -18.35
CA GLU A 2 15.09 -10.77 -18.75
C GLU A 2 13.63 -10.59 -18.32
N SER A 3 13.42 -9.68 -17.38
CA SER A 3 12.09 -9.34 -16.89
C SER A 3 11.30 -8.74 -18.05
N LEU A 4 10.41 -9.54 -18.65
CA LEU A 4 9.40 -9.11 -19.63
C LEU A 4 8.47 -8.00 -19.10
N VAL A 5 8.55 -7.68 -17.80
CA VAL A 5 7.79 -6.63 -17.15
C VAL A 5 8.70 -5.42 -16.91
N PRO A 6 8.30 -4.21 -17.37
CA PRO A 6 9.02 -2.97 -17.09
C PRO A 6 9.27 -2.81 -15.58
N GLU A 7 10.48 -2.42 -15.21
CA GLU A 7 10.88 -2.31 -13.80
C GLU A 7 9.99 -1.35 -12.99
N THR A 8 9.44 -0.33 -13.65
CA THR A 8 8.45 0.61 -13.12
C THR A 8 7.15 -0.08 -12.69
N VAL A 9 6.66 -1.05 -13.49
CA VAL A 9 5.46 -1.84 -13.19
C VAL A 9 5.74 -2.83 -12.06
N ARG A 10 6.93 -3.45 -12.05
CA ARG A 10 7.36 -4.33 -10.96
C ARG A 10 7.41 -3.60 -9.63
N GLN A 11 8.00 -2.41 -9.58
CA GLN A 11 8.06 -1.58 -8.38
C GLN A 11 6.66 -1.16 -7.92
N ALA A 12 5.78 -0.79 -8.87
CA ALA A 12 4.41 -0.42 -8.55
C ALA A 12 3.60 -1.56 -7.93
N ARG A 13 3.78 -2.80 -8.39
CA ARG A 13 3.16 -3.99 -7.76
C ARG A 13 3.61 -4.17 -6.31
N TRP A 14 4.87 -3.90 -6.00
CA TRP A 14 5.38 -3.94 -4.63
C TRP A 14 4.78 -2.84 -3.76
N TYR A 15 4.59 -1.62 -4.28
CA TYR A 15 3.88 -0.56 -3.55
C TYR A 15 2.44 -0.93 -3.23
N VAL A 16 1.72 -1.54 -4.18
CA VAL A 16 0.37 -2.03 -3.94
C VAL A 16 0.38 -3.15 -2.90
N ALA A 17 1.25 -4.15 -3.04
CA ALA A 17 1.33 -5.27 -2.11
C ALA A 17 1.68 -4.83 -0.66
N GLY A 18 2.69 -3.98 -0.52
CA GLY A 18 3.08 -3.41 0.78
C GLY A 18 1.99 -2.53 1.38
N GLY A 19 1.29 -1.75 0.54
CA GLY A 19 0.15 -0.95 0.96
C GLY A 19 -1.02 -1.79 1.47
N SER A 20 -1.36 -2.88 0.76
CA SER A 20 -2.39 -3.82 1.19
C SER A 20 -2.06 -4.47 2.53
N LEU A 21 -0.81 -4.89 2.73
CA LEU A 21 -0.35 -5.44 4.02
C LEU A 21 -0.52 -4.43 5.15
N ALA A 22 -0.10 -3.18 4.93
CA ALA A 22 -0.24 -2.11 5.91
C ALA A 22 -1.71 -1.85 6.26
N ILE A 23 -2.62 -1.88 5.27
CA ILE A 23 -4.08 -1.76 5.52
C ILE A 23 -4.56 -2.91 6.42
N ILE A 24 -4.19 -4.16 6.12
CA ILE A 24 -4.59 -5.33 6.92
C ILE A 24 -4.13 -5.16 8.37
N VAL A 25 -2.87 -4.80 8.59
CA VAL A 25 -2.32 -4.56 9.93
C VAL A 25 -3.07 -3.42 10.63
N GLY A 26 -3.35 -2.34 9.92
CA GLY A 26 -4.12 -1.21 10.43
C GLY A 26 -5.54 -1.63 10.87
N VAL A 27 -6.23 -2.45 10.09
CA VAL A 27 -7.55 -3.00 10.42
C VAL A 27 -7.47 -3.89 11.66
N VAL A 28 -6.49 -4.81 11.74
CA VAL A 28 -6.31 -5.66 12.94
C VAL A 28 -6.11 -4.80 14.19
N ARG A 29 -5.32 -3.72 14.10
CA ARG A 29 -5.11 -2.78 15.20
C ARG A 29 -6.37 -1.99 15.54
N ALA A 30 -7.16 -1.59 14.55
CA ALA A 30 -8.44 -0.92 14.78
C ALA A 30 -9.43 -1.83 15.52
N THR A 31 -9.50 -3.12 15.14
CA THR A 31 -10.31 -4.12 15.84
C THR A 31 -9.81 -4.35 17.27
N GLY A 32 -8.49 -4.39 17.48
CA GLY A 32 -7.90 -4.44 18.81
C GLY A 32 -8.32 -3.27 19.69
N PHE A 33 -8.27 -2.05 19.15
CA PHE A 33 -8.76 -0.84 19.84
C PHE A 33 -10.26 -0.92 20.16
N ALA A 34 -11.09 -1.35 19.20
CA ALA A 34 -12.53 -1.45 19.40
C ALA A 34 -12.90 -2.44 20.51
N ASN A 35 -12.13 -3.53 20.64
CA ASN A 35 -12.42 -4.58 21.61
C ASN A 35 -11.81 -4.31 23.00
N HIS A 36 -10.61 -3.72 23.07
CA HIS A 36 -9.82 -3.65 24.31
C HIS A 36 -9.52 -2.21 24.75
N GLY A 37 -9.83 -1.22 23.91
CA GLY A 37 -9.39 0.16 24.10
C GLY A 37 -7.88 0.34 23.93
N GLY A 38 -7.40 1.57 24.15
CA GLY A 38 -5.97 1.88 24.17
C GLY A 38 -5.51 2.77 23.02
N ILE A 39 -5.03 3.97 23.37
CA ILE A 39 -4.61 5.00 22.41
C ILE A 39 -3.51 4.53 21.45
N VAL A 40 -2.63 3.64 21.90
CA VAL A 40 -1.56 3.07 21.06
C VAL A 40 -2.13 2.26 19.90
N TYR A 41 -3.18 1.46 20.13
CA TYR A 41 -3.83 0.70 19.07
C TYR A 41 -4.49 1.62 18.04
N LEU A 42 -5.15 2.68 18.51
CA LEU A 42 -5.79 3.68 17.65
C LEU A 42 -4.77 4.44 16.78
N VAL A 43 -3.69 4.92 17.39
CA VAL A 43 -2.62 5.64 16.68
C VAL A 43 -1.94 4.73 15.67
N MET A 44 -1.62 3.50 16.05
CA MET A 44 -1.03 2.53 15.11
C MET A 44 -1.99 2.19 13.98
N ALA A 45 -3.27 1.98 14.26
CA ALA A 45 -4.28 1.75 13.23
C ALA A 45 -4.32 2.90 12.22
N ALA A 46 -4.38 4.14 12.71
CA ALA A 46 -4.39 5.33 11.86
C ALA A 46 -3.12 5.45 11.00
N LEU A 47 -1.93 5.23 11.58
CA LEU A 47 -0.66 5.28 10.86
C LEU A 47 -0.57 4.21 9.77
N PHE A 48 -0.92 2.96 10.09
CA PHE A 48 -0.85 1.86 9.12
C PHE A 48 -1.90 2.00 8.01
N LEU A 49 -3.11 2.47 8.33
CA LEU A 49 -4.15 2.73 7.33
C LEU A 49 -3.74 3.87 6.38
N THR A 50 -3.27 4.99 6.91
CA THR A 50 -2.83 6.14 6.09
C THR A 50 -1.64 5.78 5.20
N LEU A 51 -0.63 5.09 5.75
CA LEU A 51 0.53 4.62 5.00
C LEU A 51 0.13 3.60 3.92
N GLY A 52 -0.80 2.70 4.25
CA GLY A 52 -1.34 1.72 3.32
C GLY A 52 -2.05 2.38 2.13
N VAL A 53 -2.96 3.32 2.40
CA VAL A 53 -3.68 4.08 1.37
C VAL A 53 -2.70 4.87 0.48
N ALA A 54 -1.73 5.57 1.09
CA ALA A 54 -0.72 6.33 0.35
C ALA A 54 0.13 5.43 -0.55
N SER A 55 0.53 4.25 -0.05
CA SER A 55 1.32 3.28 -0.81
C SER A 55 0.54 2.69 -1.98
N VAL A 56 -0.72 2.30 -1.79
CA VAL A 56 -1.59 1.82 -2.87
C VAL A 56 -1.80 2.92 -3.92
N ALA A 57 -2.11 4.15 -3.49
CA ALA A 57 -2.28 5.27 -4.40
C ALA A 57 -1.02 5.54 -5.22
N ALA A 58 0.16 5.54 -4.59
CA ALA A 58 1.45 5.69 -5.27
C ALA A 58 1.72 4.56 -6.28
N GLY A 59 1.39 3.31 -5.93
CA GLY A 59 1.45 2.16 -6.84
C GLY A 59 0.55 2.34 -8.06
N VAL A 60 -0.72 2.69 -7.85
CA VAL A 60 -1.69 2.91 -8.94
C VAL A 60 -1.26 4.04 -9.87
N ILE A 61 -0.77 5.16 -9.33
CA ILE A 61 -0.27 6.29 -10.12
C ILE A 61 0.92 5.85 -11.00
N ARG A 62 1.83 5.04 -10.47
CA ARG A 62 2.99 4.52 -11.21
C ARG A 62 2.58 3.54 -12.31
N ILE A 63 1.59 2.69 -12.08
CA ILE A 63 1.04 1.80 -13.13
C ILE A 63 0.47 2.66 -14.26
N ARG A 64 -0.40 3.63 -13.94
CA ARG A 64 -1.02 4.52 -14.93
C ARG A 64 0.01 5.33 -15.73
N ARG A 65 1.10 5.79 -15.10
CA ARG A 65 2.19 6.51 -15.78
C ARG A 65 3.10 5.58 -16.58
N GLY A 66 3.31 4.35 -16.11
CA GLY A 66 4.08 3.32 -16.82
C GLY A 66 3.41 2.88 -18.11
N ASP A 67 2.09 2.74 -18.10
CA ASP A 67 1.29 2.39 -19.29
C ASP A 67 1.27 3.53 -20.34
N GLY A 68 1.42 4.79 -19.91
CA GLY A 68 1.49 5.96 -20.79
C GLY A 68 2.84 6.19 -21.48
N GLY A 69 3.90 5.50 -21.02
CA GLY A 69 5.27 5.65 -21.54
C GLY A 69 5.66 4.66 -22.64
N ALA A 70 4.85 3.61 -22.89
CA ALA A 70 5.14 2.58 -23.91
C ALA A 70 4.86 3.03 -25.37
N LYS A 71 4.57 4.32 -25.59
CA LYS A 71 4.50 4.95 -26.91
C LYS A 71 5.60 6.00 -27.04
N ARG A 72 6.86 5.58 -27.09
CA ARG A 72 7.92 6.36 -27.74
C ARG A 72 9.06 5.45 -28.16
#